data_AF-A0A6P7TDI4-F1
#
_entry.id   AF-A0A6P7TDI4-F1
#
_cell.length_a   1.000
_cell.length_b   1.000
_cell.length_c   1.000
_cell.angle_alpha   90.00
_cell.angle_beta   90.00
_cell.angle_gamma   90.00
#
_symmetry.space_group_name_H-M   'P 1'
#
loop_
_entity.id
_entity.type
_entity.pdbx_description
1 polymer ?
#
loop_
_entity_poly.entity_id
_entity_poly.type
_entity_poly.pdbx_seq_one_letter_code
_entity_poly.pdbx_strand_id
1 'polypeptide(L)'
;MSHRGAMEALGNTLQDIGGNNKFMGRFTLLLSGEFRQTLPVILRQTRSDEIKAWNKVLKFSFNTNMPASLHGDQCGKQFSTCLLQLGNEKVPLNGNGDISLAHIAIMMNSPAQLKNKVLPDLSDDNNLHKWLCERAILNPQK
;
A
#
# COMPACT_ATOMS: atom_id res chain seq x y z
N MET A 1 6.37 -2.09 6.71
CA MET A 1 7.43 -1.25 7.32
C MET A 1 8.20 -2.01 8.40
N SER A 2 8.87 -3.12 8.05
CA SER A 2 9.74 -3.83 9.00
C SER A 2 11.16 -3.79 8.48
N HIS A 3 12.10 -3.36 9.32
CA HIS A 3 13.52 -3.30 8.96
C HIS A 3 14.15 -4.70 9.02
N ARG A 4 15.22 -4.92 8.25
CA ARG A 4 15.91 -6.22 8.20
C ARG A 4 16.32 -6.72 9.59
N GLY A 5 16.87 -5.84 10.43
CA GLY A 5 17.30 -6.18 11.79
C GLY A 5 16.18 -6.76 12.66
N ALA A 6 14.94 -6.25 12.55
CA ALA A 6 13.79 -6.82 13.25
C ALA A 6 13.47 -8.23 12.75
N MET A 7 13.60 -8.48 11.45
CA MET A 7 13.31 -9.80 10.86
C MET A 7 14.39 -10.83 11.25
N GLU A 8 15.65 -10.39 11.35
CA GLU A 8 16.75 -11.23 11.82
C GLU A 8 16.63 -11.52 13.32
N ALA A 9 16.33 -10.51 14.13
CA ALA A 9 16.06 -10.68 15.56
C ALA A 9 14.90 -11.65 15.78
N LEU A 10 13.79 -11.49 15.05
CA LEU A 10 12.66 -12.43 15.08
C LEU A 10 13.08 -13.84 14.71
N GLY A 11 13.87 -14.00 13.64
CA GLY A 11 14.38 -15.29 13.20
C GLY A 11 15.25 -15.98 14.25
N ASN A 12 16.11 -15.24 14.96
CA ASN A 12 16.94 -15.76 16.04
C ASN A 12 16.08 -16.13 17.25
N THR A 13 15.15 -15.26 17.66
CA THR A 13 14.23 -15.54 18.77
C THR A 13 13.39 -16.80 18.52
N LEU A 14 12.90 -17.01 17.30
CA LEU A 14 12.14 -18.22 16.96
C LEU A 14 13.02 -19.49 16.98
N GLN A 15 14.30 -19.39 16.64
CA GLN A 15 15.25 -20.49 16.76
C GLN A 15 15.52 -20.84 18.23
N ASP A 16 15.71 -19.82 19.07
CA ASP A 16 15.93 -19.98 20.51
C ASP A 16 14.72 -20.61 21.19
N ILE A 17 13.51 -20.12 20.91
CA ILE A 17 12.25 -20.68 21.44
C ILE A 17 12.05 -22.13 20.96
N GLY A 18 12.33 -22.39 19.68
CA GLY A 18 12.14 -23.71 19.09
C GLY A 18 13.25 -24.72 19.41
N GLY A 19 14.34 -24.30 20.07
CA GLY A 19 15.54 -25.11 20.27
C GLY A 19 16.11 -25.65 18.95
N ASN A 20 15.91 -24.91 17.84
CA ASN A 20 16.16 -25.42 16.50
C ASN A 20 16.83 -24.36 15.63
N ASN A 21 18.04 -24.65 15.12
CA ASN A 21 18.82 -23.74 14.29
C ASN A 21 18.35 -23.64 12.81
N LYS A 22 17.27 -24.32 12.44
CA LYS A 22 16.68 -24.20 11.10
C LYS A 22 16.04 -22.82 10.93
N PHE A 23 15.87 -22.39 9.69
CA PHE A 23 15.28 -21.09 9.35
C PHE A 23 13.96 -20.87 10.12
N MET A 24 13.90 -19.74 10.85
CA MET A 24 12.80 -19.36 11.76
C MET A 24 12.37 -20.46 12.73
N GLY A 25 13.29 -21.32 13.22
CA GLY A 25 12.97 -22.34 14.23
C GLY A 25 11.96 -23.40 13.78
N ARG A 26 11.77 -23.60 12.46
CA ARG A 26 10.68 -24.39 11.83
C ARG A 26 9.27 -23.80 11.98
N PHE A 27 9.13 -22.58 12.46
CA PHE A 27 7.85 -21.88 12.44
C PHE A 27 7.52 -21.44 11.00
N THR A 28 6.26 -21.62 10.61
CA THR A 28 5.72 -21.06 9.37
C THR A 28 5.30 -19.63 9.62
N LEU A 29 5.98 -18.66 8.99
CA LEU A 29 5.65 -17.25 9.08
C LEU A 29 4.91 -16.79 7.82
N LEU A 30 3.71 -16.26 7.98
CA LEU A 30 2.98 -15.57 6.92
C LEU A 30 3.12 -14.05 7.13
N LEU A 31 3.74 -13.38 6.17
CA LEU A 31 3.87 -11.93 6.14
C LEU A 31 2.93 -11.37 5.09
N SER A 32 2.16 -10.35 5.47
CA SER A 32 1.28 -9.60 4.57
C SER A 32 1.57 -8.11 4.68
N GLY A 33 1.55 -7.41 3.55
CA GLY A 33 1.77 -5.97 3.50
C GLY A 33 1.96 -5.47 2.08
N GLU A 34 1.75 -4.17 1.89
CA GLU A 34 1.99 -3.49 0.61
C GLU A 34 3.46 -3.06 0.54
N PHE A 35 4.31 -3.91 -0.04
CA PHE A 35 5.75 -3.66 -0.13
C PHE A 35 6.11 -2.49 -1.06
N ARG A 36 5.17 -2.02 -1.89
CA ARG A 36 5.36 -0.89 -2.81
C ARG A 36 5.07 0.47 -2.16
N GLN A 37 4.35 0.51 -1.04
CA GLN A 37 3.85 1.75 -0.46
C GLN A 37 4.93 2.56 0.28
N THR A 38 5.97 1.89 0.79
CA THR A 38 7.11 2.57 1.40
C THR A 38 8.30 1.62 1.34
N LEU A 39 9.33 1.98 0.56
CA LEU A 39 10.65 1.35 0.71
C LEU A 39 11.06 1.54 2.19
N PRO A 40 11.53 0.49 2.89
CA PRO A 40 12.00 0.65 4.26
C PRO A 40 13.03 1.79 4.31
N VAL A 41 12.92 2.68 5.31
CA VAL A 41 13.85 3.81 5.45
C VAL A 41 15.26 3.25 5.68
N ILE A 42 16.11 3.37 4.66
CA ILE A 42 17.48 2.86 4.68
C ILE A 42 18.36 3.90 5.36
N LEU A 43 18.63 3.71 6.65
CA LEU A 43 19.59 4.56 7.35
C LEU A 43 21.05 4.12 7.11
N ARG A 44 21.34 2.82 6.84
CA ARG A 44 22.75 2.31 6.82
C ARG A 44 23.04 1.01 6.03
N GLN A 45 22.20 0.53 5.09
CA GLN A 45 22.47 -0.74 4.35
C GLN A 45 22.47 -0.59 2.83
N THR A 46 23.27 -1.42 2.14
CA THR A 46 23.37 -1.44 0.67
C THR A 46 22.18 -2.18 0.05
N ARG A 47 21.66 -1.71 -1.10
CA ARG A 47 20.51 -2.32 -1.82
C ARG A 47 20.64 -3.84 -2.05
N SER A 48 21.86 -4.36 -2.16
CA SER A 48 22.13 -5.79 -2.37
C SER A 48 21.79 -6.66 -1.15
N ASP A 49 21.89 -6.10 0.05
CA ASP A 49 21.71 -6.84 1.31
C ASP A 49 20.23 -7.13 1.62
N GLU A 50 19.31 -6.31 1.11
CA GLU A 50 17.87 -6.55 1.22
C GLU A 50 17.44 -7.73 0.34
N ILE A 51 17.93 -7.81 -0.91
CA ILE A 51 17.53 -8.85 -1.87
C ILE A 51 17.87 -10.25 -1.35
N LYS A 52 19.04 -10.44 -0.72
CA LYS A 52 19.46 -11.74 -0.17
C LYS A 52 18.54 -12.25 0.93
N ALA A 53 18.01 -11.38 1.81
CA ALA A 53 17.15 -11.79 2.91
C ALA A 53 15.79 -12.34 2.42
N TRP A 54 15.29 -11.82 1.29
CA TRP A 54 14.00 -12.21 0.72
C TRP A 54 14.08 -13.37 -0.28
N ASN A 55 15.27 -13.90 -0.57
CA ASN A 55 15.46 -15.02 -1.51
C ASN A 55 14.97 -16.37 -0.96
N LYS A 56 14.79 -16.49 0.36
CA LYS A 56 14.31 -17.71 1.03
C LYS A 56 12.81 -17.70 1.35
N VAL A 57 12.09 -16.65 0.93
CA VAL A 57 10.67 -16.45 1.24
C VAL A 57 9.83 -16.81 0.01
N LEU A 58 8.81 -17.65 0.20
CA LEU A 58 7.78 -17.87 -0.82
C LEU A 58 6.95 -16.59 -0.96
N LYS A 59 6.88 -16.06 -2.18
CA LYS A 59 6.18 -14.80 -2.47
C LYS A 59 4.86 -15.09 -3.14
N PHE A 60 3.78 -14.63 -2.54
CA PHE A 60 2.46 -14.56 -3.15
C PHE A 60 2.15 -13.09 -3.44
N SER A 61 1.74 -12.79 -4.67
CA SER A 61 1.33 -11.44 -5.07
C SER A 61 -0.16 -11.44 -5.33
N PHE A 62 -0.88 -10.56 -4.63
CA PHE A 62 -2.28 -10.29 -4.93
C PHE A 62 -2.34 -9.15 -5.95
N ASN A 63 -2.84 -9.44 -7.15
CA ASN A 63 -2.95 -8.46 -8.23
C ASN A 63 -4.35 -7.86 -8.36
N THR A 64 -5.26 -8.20 -7.44
CA THR A 64 -6.66 -7.78 -7.51
C THR A 64 -6.99 -6.89 -6.32
N ASN A 65 -7.39 -5.64 -6.58
CA ASN A 65 -7.89 -4.75 -5.55
C ASN A 65 -9.33 -5.17 -5.19
N MET A 66 -9.47 -6.09 -4.23
CA MET A 66 -10.77 -6.66 -3.83
C MET A 66 -11.81 -5.60 -3.43
N PRO A 67 -11.48 -4.54 -2.65
CA PRO A 67 -12.43 -3.48 -2.31
C PRO A 67 -13.09 -2.81 -3.52
N ALA A 68 -12.32 -2.53 -4.58
CA ALA A 68 -12.82 -1.91 -5.82
C ALA A 68 -13.69 -2.87 -6.66
N SER A 69 -13.57 -4.18 -6.44
CA SER A 69 -14.34 -5.21 -7.17
C SER A 69 -15.60 -5.64 -6.43
N LEU A 70 -15.68 -5.42 -5.11
CA LEU A 70 -16.79 -5.90 -4.27
C LEU A 70 -18.11 -5.15 -4.49
N HIS A 71 -18.07 -3.87 -4.87
CA HIS A 71 -19.27 -3.03 -4.97
C HIS A 71 -19.78 -2.85 -6.42
N GLY A 72 -19.18 -3.53 -7.40
CA GLY A 72 -19.57 -3.37 -8.81
C GLY A 72 -19.29 -1.97 -9.38
N ASP A 73 -18.51 -1.14 -8.68
CA ASP A 73 -18.14 0.20 -9.14
C ASP A 73 -17.13 0.09 -10.28
N GLN A 74 -17.61 0.32 -11.51
CA GLN A 74 -16.80 0.31 -12.72
C GLN A 74 -15.70 1.39 -12.66
N CYS A 75 -15.95 2.54 -12.01
CA CYS A 75 -14.97 3.61 -11.86
C CYS A 75 -13.85 3.18 -10.90
N GLY A 76 -14.20 2.64 -9.73
CA GLY A 76 -13.25 2.06 -8.78
C GLY A 76 -12.41 0.93 -9.38
N LYS A 77 -13.02 0.06 -10.21
CA LYS A 77 -12.30 -1.00 -10.93
C LYS A 77 -11.29 -0.44 -11.93
N GLN A 78 -11.67 0.56 -12.73
CA GLN A 78 -10.74 1.23 -13.65
C GLN A 78 -9.62 1.94 -12.90
N PHE A 79 -9.95 2.68 -11.84
CA PHE A 79 -8.99 3.38 -11.00
C PHE A 79 -7.97 2.41 -10.37
N SER A 80 -8.45 1.31 -9.78
CA SER A 80 -7.58 0.30 -9.19
C SER A 80 -6.67 -0.39 -10.22
N THR A 81 -7.19 -0.66 -11.42
CA THR A 81 -6.39 -1.21 -12.52
C THR A 81 -5.28 -0.25 -12.92
N CYS A 82 -5.59 1.05 -12.97
CA CYS A 82 -4.61 2.07 -13.31
C CYS A 82 -3.54 2.21 -12.21
N LEU A 83 -3.92 2.20 -10.93
CA LEU A 83 -2.97 2.18 -9.80
C LEU A 83 -2.05 0.95 -9.84
N LEU A 84 -2.58 -0.22 -10.19
CA LEU A 84 -1.78 -1.44 -10.34
C LEU A 84 -0.80 -1.33 -11.51
N GLN A 85 -1.21 -0.75 -12.64
CA GLN A 85 -0.31 -0.49 -13.76
C GLN A 85 0.79 0.51 -13.37
N LEU A 86 0.44 1.55 -12.63
CA LEU A 86 1.37 2.55 -12.11
C LEU A 86 2.40 1.92 -11.19
N GLY A 87 1.96 1.15 -10.20
CA GLY A 87 2.85 0.45 -9.28
C GLY A 87 3.74 -0.59 -9.96
N ASN A 88 3.30 -1.16 -11.10
CA ASN A 88 4.05 -2.11 -11.92
C ASN A 88 4.93 -1.45 -13.00
N GLU A 89 5.00 -0.12 -13.05
CA GLU A 89 5.76 0.61 -14.07
C GLU A 89 5.31 0.29 -15.51
N LYS A 90 4.03 -0.06 -15.69
CA LYS A 90 3.43 -0.42 -16.99
C LYS A 90 2.63 0.72 -17.63
N VAL A 91 2.63 1.90 -17.02
CA VAL A 91 1.91 3.07 -17.56
C VAL A 91 2.75 3.70 -18.67
N PRO A 92 2.16 3.99 -19.85
CA PRO A 92 2.90 4.62 -20.94
C PRO A 92 3.42 6.00 -20.54
N LEU A 93 4.68 6.25 -20.90
CA LEU A 93 5.31 7.56 -20.76
C LEU A 93 5.02 8.41 -22.01
N ASN A 94 4.88 9.71 -21.83
CA ASN A 94 4.83 10.64 -22.94
C ASN A 94 6.22 10.84 -23.57
N GLY A 95 6.32 11.64 -24.63
CA GLY A 95 7.60 11.93 -25.31
C GLY A 95 8.67 12.59 -24.43
N ASN A 96 8.30 13.10 -23.26
CA ASN A 96 9.20 13.73 -22.29
C ASN A 96 9.62 12.77 -21.17
N GLY A 97 9.08 11.53 -21.15
CA GLY A 97 9.33 10.56 -20.08
C GLY A 97 8.41 10.70 -18.87
N ASP A 98 7.38 11.54 -18.92
CA ASP A 98 6.43 11.73 -17.82
C ASP A 98 5.21 10.79 -17.94
N ILE A 99 4.63 10.46 -16.79
CA ILE A 99 3.38 9.71 -16.71
C ILE A 99 2.19 10.65 -16.90
N SER A 100 1.27 10.30 -17.80
CA SER A 100 0.00 11.01 -17.94
C SER A 100 -0.96 10.65 -16.79
N LEU A 101 -1.33 11.64 -15.98
CA LEU A 101 -2.27 11.48 -14.87
C LEU A 101 -3.74 11.60 -15.29
N ALA A 102 -4.05 11.85 -16.56
CA ALA A 102 -5.42 12.10 -17.02
C ALA A 102 -6.40 10.95 -16.73
N HIS A 103 -5.90 9.72 -16.59
CA HIS A 103 -6.70 8.53 -16.28
C HIS A 103 -6.78 8.20 -14.78
N ILE A 104 -6.01 8.90 -13.93
CA ILE A 104 -5.87 8.62 -12.48
C ILE A 104 -6.36 9.81 -11.65
N ALA A 105 -6.20 11.02 -12.16
CA ALA A 105 -6.49 12.25 -11.45
C ALA A 105 -7.40 13.16 -12.29
N ILE A 106 -8.27 13.88 -11.61
CA ILE A 106 -9.07 14.95 -12.20
C ILE A 106 -8.34 16.26 -11.89
N MET A 107 -7.85 16.92 -12.94
CA MET A 107 -7.22 18.23 -12.81
C MET A 107 -8.28 19.28 -12.45
N MET A 108 -8.00 20.08 -11.42
CA MET A 108 -8.86 21.18 -10.98
C MET A 108 -8.14 22.50 -11.21
N ASN A 109 -8.90 23.53 -11.57
CA ASN A 109 -8.34 24.84 -11.89
C ASN A 109 -8.19 25.74 -10.64
N SER A 110 -8.71 25.33 -9.48
CA SER A 110 -8.55 26.07 -8.23
C SER A 110 -8.69 25.20 -6.97
N PRO A 111 -8.08 25.61 -5.84
CA PRO A 111 -8.30 24.99 -4.53
C PRO A 111 -9.77 24.99 -4.09
N ALA A 112 -10.55 26.02 -4.46
CA ALA A 112 -11.98 26.10 -4.14
C ALA A 112 -12.79 25.00 -4.83
N GLN A 113 -12.52 24.74 -6.11
CA GLN A 113 -13.14 23.62 -6.84
C GLN A 113 -12.77 22.26 -6.24
N LEU A 114 -11.51 22.08 -5.85
CA LEU A 114 -11.06 20.87 -5.18
C LEU A 114 -11.81 20.67 -3.84
N LYS A 115 -11.87 21.71 -3.01
CA LYS A 115 -12.58 21.70 -1.72
C LYS A 115 -14.03 21.26 -1.91
N ASN A 116 -14.77 21.90 -2.82
CA ASN A 116 -16.19 21.60 -3.02
C ASN A 116 -16.43 20.21 -3.60
N LYS A 117 -15.48 19.66 -4.36
CA LYS A 117 -15.62 18.33 -4.96
C LYS A 117 -15.21 17.19 -4.03
N VAL A 118 -14.20 17.40 -3.19
CA VAL A 118 -13.73 16.41 -2.20
C VAL A 118 -14.62 16.44 -0.95
N LEU A 119 -15.02 17.64 -0.52
CA LEU A 119 -15.81 17.87 0.68
C LEU A 119 -17.11 18.62 0.31
N PRO A 120 -18.01 18.00 -0.49
CA PRO A 120 -19.28 18.62 -0.81
C PRO A 120 -20.07 18.85 0.47
N ASP A 121 -20.71 20.02 0.57
CA ASP A 121 -21.66 20.34 1.64
C ASP A 121 -21.06 20.32 3.06
N LEU A 122 -19.74 20.47 3.20
CA LEU A 122 -19.07 20.57 4.52
C LEU A 122 -19.64 21.70 5.39
N SER A 123 -20.25 22.71 4.77
CA SER A 123 -20.83 23.87 5.46
C SER A 123 -22.27 23.63 5.96
N ASP A 124 -22.88 22.49 5.64
CA ASP A 124 -24.22 22.13 6.11
C ASP A 124 -24.13 21.46 7.50
N ASP A 125 -24.30 22.27 8.54
CA ASP A 125 -24.18 21.84 9.95
C ASP A 125 -25.20 20.75 10.35
N ASN A 126 -26.35 20.69 9.67
CA ASN A 126 -27.46 19.82 10.06
C ASN A 126 -27.15 18.31 9.94
N ASN A 127 -26.08 17.91 9.23
CA ASN A 127 -25.74 16.49 9.04
C ASN A 127 -24.23 16.19 9.06
N LEU A 128 -23.42 17.12 9.57
CA LEU A 128 -21.95 17.04 9.56
C LEU A 128 -21.44 15.75 10.23
N HIS A 129 -22.06 15.31 11.33
CA HIS A 129 -21.67 14.09 12.04
C HIS A 129 -21.81 12.83 11.16
N LYS A 130 -22.97 12.63 10.54
CA LYS A 130 -23.22 11.48 9.65
C LYS A 130 -22.29 11.54 8.43
N TRP A 131 -22.14 12.73 7.86
CA TRP A 131 -21.26 12.99 6.73
C TRP A 131 -19.79 12.62 7.02
N LEU A 132 -19.30 12.94 8.22
CA LEU A 132 -17.97 12.55 8.68
C LEU A 132 -17.87 11.03 8.89
N CYS A 133 -18.88 10.40 9.50
CA CYS A 133 -18.89 8.95 9.73
C CYS A 133 -18.84 8.14 8.43
N GLU A 134 -19.55 8.55 7.38
CA GLU A 134 -19.55 7.87 6.07
C GLU A 134 -18.20 7.98 5.34
N ARG A 135 -17.41 9.01 5.65
CA ARG A 135 -16.12 9.32 5.00
C ARG A 135 -14.90 9.02 5.88
N ALA A 136 -15.11 8.69 7.14
CA ALA A 136 -14.04 8.32 8.05
C ALA A 136 -13.43 6.98 7.59
N ILE A 137 -12.14 7.00 7.24
CA ILE A 137 -11.39 5.76 7.10
C ILE A 137 -11.25 5.20 8.51
N LEU A 138 -11.98 4.11 8.79
CA LEU A 138 -11.88 3.39 10.05
C LEU A 138 -10.44 2.91 10.21
N ASN A 139 -9.68 3.62 11.04
CA ASN A 139 -8.39 3.14 11.49
C ASN A 139 -8.65 2.18 12.65
N PRO A 140 -8.33 0.87 12.52
CA PRO A 140 -8.46 -0.03 13.65
C PRO A 140 -7.59 0.52 14.80
N GLN A 141 -8.22 0.77 15.94
CA GLN A 141 -7.48 1.12 17.15
C GLN A 141 -6.61 -0.08 17.54
N LYS A 142 -5.35 0.21 17.88
CA LYS A 142 -4.35 -0.77 18.29
C LYS A 142 -4.71 -1.43 19.62
#